data_AF-R6FQK8-F1
#
_entry.id   AF-R6FQK8-F1
#
_cell.length_a   1.000
_cell.length_b   1.000
_cell.length_c   1.000
_cell.angle_alpha   90.00
_cell.angle_beta   90.00
_cell.angle_gamma   90.00
#
_symmetry.space_group_name_H-M   'P 1'
#
loop_
_entity.id
_entity.type
_entity.pdbx_description
1 polymer ?
#
loop_
_entity_poly.entity_id
_entity_poly.type
_entity_poly.pdbx_seq_one_letter_code
_entity_poly.pdbx_strand_id
1 'polypeptide(L)'
;MTKKEVLEGAGTGIEPTKGFDYKWVELWPQKDITIAAYPGVSEWSRETGIADDVYGGTETTESKKLIDVYDAIVAMGKAVKLIYGNTYEPEKGTHNITTEEINEDGILITKVDGDYKARFTAFINEYYYYKHPLTGAGITAWSVFVNKMPREMIIAMSSDVSDDGNSSYSQAYSYISQLSMQTPYSDRNDVVMAAFGLETYNETPIDWNSAPLVFSDRNVDDDDLTSDNGRSNQLLWLDAGSSDTKRKWVTYINQSMNGYTSSNTTTHASHKLNAYNRKRYDNACMSRNRDLNGNGKIDDNEVRWYLASVNEYLRMGLAAQAISSNARLYQGDKSQMTYSGYPSNYIGYGALYYSSSKSNERVYWAVEKGAWGNVGTDKVPKTQGMPIRCVRVLPAVGAGTEDNITKLDVKPESFFKSHTVNGNTVLEFRNRMISDMYRVRTDDPLNEHDEDDPANRFSDGIIIALNNIKNGSYNAPQINGITYSWKGSTTNAIKEDPCTDYHEDGDGGAKWRVPNLNELVMIRRSLDVADLNSLCCTQFSNSKVRLGFVATSNVNCEVGGYNDAGYWDWLASHGVRCVRDVPDGYTFPTN
;
A
#
# COMPACT_ATOMS: atom_id res chain seq x y z
N MET A 1 13.76 14.02 -36.59
CA MET A 1 13.76 12.83 -35.72
C MET A 1 12.52 12.04 -36.03
N THR A 2 12.67 10.76 -36.34
CA THR A 2 11.54 9.84 -36.44
C THR A 2 11.05 9.47 -35.04
N LYS A 3 9.78 9.12 -34.91
CA LYS A 3 9.20 8.58 -33.67
C LYS A 3 10.08 7.44 -33.13
N LYS A 4 10.53 6.53 -34.00
CA LYS A 4 11.43 5.45 -33.65
C LYS A 4 12.75 5.92 -33.00
N GLU A 5 13.40 6.97 -33.49
CA GLU A 5 14.68 7.46 -32.95
C GLU A 5 14.54 8.16 -31.59
N VAL A 6 13.40 8.82 -31.33
CA VAL A 6 13.09 9.44 -30.02
C VAL A 6 12.74 8.37 -28.99
N LEU A 7 12.11 7.28 -29.45
CA LEU A 7 11.48 6.28 -28.58
C LEU A 7 12.32 5.02 -28.36
N GLU A 8 13.23 4.66 -29.27
CA GLU A 8 14.18 3.58 -29.04
C GLU A 8 15.17 4.03 -27.97
N GLY A 9 14.90 3.59 -26.74
CA GLY A 9 15.89 3.68 -25.68
C GLY A 9 17.17 2.91 -26.07
N ALA A 10 18.25 3.18 -25.33
CA ALA A 10 19.46 2.37 -25.38
C ALA A 10 19.85 1.97 -23.98
N GLY A 11 20.81 1.05 -23.87
CA GLY A 11 21.24 0.47 -22.60
C GLY A 11 21.18 -1.04 -22.64
N THR A 12 21.46 -1.67 -21.51
CA THR A 12 21.49 -3.13 -21.35
C THR A 12 20.79 -3.53 -20.07
N GLY A 13 19.93 -4.55 -20.13
CA GLY A 13 19.17 -5.00 -18.96
C GLY A 13 18.29 -3.89 -18.39
N ILE A 14 18.50 -3.54 -17.12
CA ILE A 14 17.74 -2.52 -16.38
C ILE A 14 18.43 -1.15 -16.35
N GLU A 15 19.50 -0.95 -17.12
CA GLU A 15 20.30 0.27 -17.13
C GLU A 15 20.13 1.02 -18.45
N PRO A 16 19.20 1.98 -18.55
CA PRO A 16 19.02 2.77 -19.75
C PRO A 16 20.11 3.84 -19.89
N THR A 17 20.47 4.17 -21.13
CA THR A 17 21.46 5.21 -21.48
C THR A 17 20.87 6.37 -22.30
N LYS A 18 19.67 6.18 -22.86
CA LYS A 18 18.87 7.20 -23.56
C LYS A 18 17.43 6.72 -23.69
N GLY A 19 16.52 7.62 -24.06
CA GLY A 19 15.11 7.34 -24.35
C GLY A 19 14.15 8.05 -23.39
N PHE A 20 12.85 7.92 -23.64
CA PHE A 20 11.79 8.56 -22.86
C PHE A 20 10.68 7.56 -22.53
N ASP A 21 10.28 7.46 -21.26
CA ASP A 21 9.17 6.61 -20.84
C ASP A 21 7.85 7.38 -20.92
N TYR A 22 7.05 7.06 -21.94
CA TYR A 22 5.79 7.75 -22.23
C TYR A 22 4.58 6.83 -22.21
N LYS A 23 4.77 5.51 -22.31
CA LYS A 23 3.69 4.52 -22.48
C LYS A 23 2.75 4.42 -21.28
N TRP A 24 3.12 5.05 -20.16
CA TRP A 24 2.29 5.12 -18.96
C TRP A 24 1.22 6.22 -19.01
N VAL A 25 1.15 7.02 -20.07
CA VAL A 25 0.09 8.02 -20.29
C VAL A 25 -0.59 7.76 -21.62
N GLU A 26 -1.87 7.40 -21.57
CA GLU A 26 -2.72 7.24 -22.75
C GLU A 26 -3.70 8.43 -22.83
N LEU A 27 -3.82 9.05 -24.00
CA LEU A 27 -4.67 10.22 -24.19
C LEU A 27 -5.90 9.85 -25.02
N TRP A 28 -7.08 10.15 -24.49
CA TRP A 28 -8.35 9.99 -25.18
C TRP A 28 -8.82 11.32 -25.76
N PRO A 29 -8.81 11.49 -27.10
CA PRO A 29 -9.31 12.70 -27.74
C PRO A 29 -10.82 12.82 -27.57
N GLN A 30 -11.30 13.97 -27.11
CA GLN A 30 -12.73 14.18 -26.86
C GLN A 30 -13.18 15.61 -27.10
N LYS A 31 -14.48 15.76 -27.32
CA LYS A 31 -15.15 17.06 -27.39
C LYS A 31 -15.52 17.59 -26.01
N ASP A 32 -16.03 16.71 -25.15
CA ASP A 32 -16.59 17.04 -23.85
C ASP A 32 -15.53 17.41 -22.81
N ILE A 33 -15.96 18.09 -21.75
CA ILE A 33 -15.11 18.43 -20.60
C ILE A 33 -15.18 17.39 -19.48
N THR A 34 -16.07 16.40 -19.60
CA THR A 34 -16.23 15.31 -18.63
C THR A 34 -15.15 14.25 -18.84
N ILE A 35 -14.66 13.65 -17.76
CA ILE A 35 -13.71 12.54 -17.81
C ILE A 35 -14.37 11.36 -18.57
N ALA A 36 -13.68 10.83 -19.58
CA ALA A 36 -14.12 9.67 -20.33
C ALA A 36 -13.97 8.37 -19.50
N ALA A 37 -14.85 7.40 -19.75
CA ALA A 37 -14.65 6.03 -19.30
C ALA A 37 -13.43 5.42 -20.01
N TYR A 38 -12.67 4.58 -19.31
CA TYR A 38 -11.53 3.90 -19.92
C TYR A 38 -12.01 2.90 -20.98
N PRO A 39 -11.55 2.98 -22.24
CA PRO A 39 -12.06 2.17 -23.34
C PRO A 39 -11.42 0.76 -23.44
N GLY A 40 -10.54 0.42 -22.51
CA GLY A 40 -9.65 -0.74 -22.58
C GLY A 40 -8.24 -0.40 -23.08
N VAL A 41 -7.33 -1.36 -22.98
CA VAL A 41 -5.91 -1.20 -23.31
C VAL A 41 -5.70 -1.21 -24.83
N SER A 42 -5.08 -0.16 -25.37
CA SER A 42 -4.74 -0.04 -26.79
C SER A 42 -3.66 -1.04 -27.21
N GLU A 43 -3.56 -1.39 -28.49
CA GLU A 43 -2.49 -2.29 -28.97
C GLU A 43 -1.10 -1.69 -28.78
N TRP A 44 -0.91 -0.39 -29.02
CA TRP A 44 0.40 0.25 -28.99
C TRP A 44 1.02 0.37 -27.60
N SER A 45 0.20 0.39 -26.53
CA SER A 45 0.69 0.51 -25.15
C SER A 45 1.08 -0.83 -24.54
N ARG A 46 0.77 -1.95 -25.20
CA ARG A 46 1.09 -3.30 -24.74
C ARG A 46 2.57 -3.62 -24.88
N GLU A 47 3.07 -4.42 -23.94
CA GLU A 47 4.41 -4.98 -24.03
C GLU A 47 4.43 -6.23 -24.91
N THR A 48 5.43 -6.30 -25.79
CA THR A 48 5.64 -7.46 -26.67
C THR A 48 5.94 -8.72 -25.87
N GLY A 49 5.44 -9.87 -26.31
CA GLY A 49 5.72 -11.16 -25.64
C GLY A 49 5.06 -11.33 -24.27
N ILE A 50 4.16 -10.42 -23.89
CA ILE A 50 3.21 -10.60 -22.79
C ILE A 50 1.88 -11.06 -23.39
N ALA A 51 1.21 -12.02 -22.75
CA ALA A 51 -0.04 -12.56 -23.23
C ALA A 51 -1.18 -11.52 -23.19
N ASP A 52 -2.07 -11.56 -24.18
CA ASP A 52 -3.15 -10.57 -24.34
C ASP A 52 -4.13 -10.56 -23.17
N ASP A 53 -4.34 -11.70 -22.50
CA ASP A 53 -5.19 -11.83 -21.32
C ASP A 53 -4.74 -10.93 -20.17
N VAL A 54 -3.43 -10.65 -20.04
CA VAL A 54 -2.89 -9.67 -19.07
C VAL A 54 -3.44 -8.27 -19.32
N TYR A 55 -3.82 -7.95 -20.56
CA TYR A 55 -4.39 -6.68 -21.01
C TYR A 55 -5.89 -6.76 -21.29
N GLY A 56 -6.58 -7.81 -20.83
CA GLY A 56 -8.02 -7.99 -21.02
C GLY A 56 -8.43 -8.63 -22.35
N GLY A 57 -7.48 -9.13 -23.14
CA GLY A 57 -7.73 -9.71 -24.47
C GLY A 57 -7.34 -8.74 -25.58
N THR A 58 -7.95 -8.88 -26.76
CA THR A 58 -7.62 -8.02 -27.91
C THR A 58 -8.12 -6.58 -27.71
N GLU A 59 -7.48 -5.62 -28.38
CA GLU A 59 -7.92 -4.22 -28.29
C GLU A 59 -9.35 -4.02 -28.78
N THR A 60 -10.05 -3.08 -28.17
CA THR A 60 -11.42 -2.70 -28.54
C THR A 60 -11.42 -1.65 -29.67
N THR A 61 -12.54 -1.53 -30.39
CA THR A 61 -12.73 -0.45 -31.38
C THR A 61 -12.53 0.94 -30.78
N GLU A 62 -12.94 1.14 -29.52
CA GLU A 62 -12.79 2.43 -28.85
C GLU A 62 -11.33 2.64 -28.42
N SER A 63 -10.64 1.63 -27.89
CA SER A 63 -9.25 1.75 -27.45
C SER A 63 -8.27 2.11 -28.57
N LYS A 64 -8.63 1.84 -29.85
CA LYS A 64 -7.88 2.32 -31.03
C LYS A 64 -7.80 3.84 -31.14
N LYS A 65 -8.69 4.57 -30.46
CA LYS A 65 -8.69 6.05 -30.43
C LYS A 65 -7.68 6.60 -29.42
N LEU A 66 -7.17 5.78 -28.52
CA LEU A 66 -6.14 6.20 -27.57
C LEU A 66 -4.86 6.49 -28.34
N ILE A 67 -4.31 7.68 -28.12
CA ILE A 67 -3.03 8.09 -28.69
C ILE A 67 -2.00 8.28 -27.58
N ASP A 68 -0.74 8.14 -27.94
CA ASP A 68 0.34 8.43 -27.01
C ASP A 68 0.65 9.93 -26.95
N VAL A 69 1.40 10.33 -25.93
CA VAL A 69 1.74 11.74 -25.70
C VAL A 69 2.57 12.33 -26.84
N TYR A 70 3.43 11.54 -27.47
CA TYR A 70 4.26 12.01 -28.58
C TYR A 70 3.38 12.33 -29.80
N ASP A 71 2.50 11.42 -30.19
CA ASP A 71 1.59 11.60 -31.32
C ASP A 71 0.65 12.77 -31.08
N ALA A 72 0.14 12.93 -29.86
CA ALA A 72 -0.68 14.08 -29.48
C ALA A 72 0.07 15.41 -29.67
N ILE A 73 1.32 15.50 -29.23
CA ILE A 73 2.15 16.70 -29.38
C ILE A 73 2.42 17.00 -30.85
N VAL A 74 2.76 15.99 -31.66
CA VAL A 74 2.99 16.15 -33.10
C VAL A 74 1.71 16.61 -33.80
N ALA A 75 0.57 15.99 -33.49
CA ALA A 75 -0.73 16.34 -34.05
C ALA A 75 -1.13 17.78 -33.70
N MET A 76 -0.94 18.19 -32.44
CA MET A 76 -1.17 19.57 -32.01
C MET A 76 -0.23 20.55 -32.72
N GLY A 77 1.06 20.21 -32.89
CA GLY A 77 2.02 21.03 -33.64
C GLY A 77 1.62 21.22 -35.11
N LYS A 78 1.15 20.16 -35.77
CA LYS A 78 0.59 20.24 -37.13
C LYS A 78 -0.64 21.14 -37.19
N ALA A 79 -1.57 20.99 -36.23
CA ALA A 79 -2.77 21.81 -36.14
C ALA A 79 -2.44 23.31 -35.93
N VAL A 80 -1.50 23.63 -35.03
CA VAL A 80 -1.00 25.00 -34.83
C VAL A 80 -0.40 25.55 -36.12
N LYS A 81 0.42 24.75 -36.83
CA LYS A 81 0.97 25.15 -38.13
C LYS A 81 -0.11 25.39 -39.18
N LEU A 82 -1.22 24.66 -39.19
CA LEU A 82 -2.34 24.93 -40.10
C LEU A 82 -3.10 26.21 -39.72
N ILE A 83 -3.37 26.42 -38.43
CA ILE A 83 -4.07 27.60 -37.92
C ILE A 83 -3.28 28.89 -38.22
N TYR A 84 -1.98 28.88 -37.96
CA TYR A 84 -1.11 30.04 -38.11
C TYR A 84 -0.26 30.03 -39.40
N GLY A 85 -0.37 28.98 -40.22
CA GLY A 85 0.37 28.85 -41.48
C GLY A 85 0.03 29.95 -42.47
N ASN A 86 -1.23 30.41 -42.49
CA ASN A 86 -1.63 31.57 -43.28
C ASN A 86 -0.97 32.89 -42.81
N THR A 87 -0.42 32.93 -41.59
CA THR A 87 0.30 34.09 -41.03
C THR A 87 1.80 34.03 -41.30
N TYR A 88 2.40 32.84 -41.33
CA TYR A 88 3.86 32.66 -41.42
C TYR A 88 4.36 32.05 -42.76
N GLU A 89 3.51 31.35 -43.51
CA GLU A 89 3.79 30.75 -44.83
C GLU A 89 2.65 31.06 -45.84
N PRO A 90 2.31 32.35 -46.08
CA PRO A 90 1.16 32.76 -46.89
C PRO A 90 1.22 32.26 -48.35
N GLU A 91 2.41 31.96 -48.87
CA GLU A 91 2.63 31.45 -50.21
C GLU A 91 2.11 30.01 -50.45
N LYS A 92 1.77 29.27 -49.39
CA LYS A 92 1.33 27.86 -49.48
C LYS A 92 -0.19 27.67 -49.57
N GLY A 93 -0.97 28.74 -49.71
CA GLY A 93 -2.42 28.69 -49.94
C GLY A 93 -3.25 28.45 -48.68
N THR A 94 -4.54 28.12 -48.83
CA THR A 94 -5.50 28.00 -47.72
C THR A 94 -5.23 26.75 -46.88
N HIS A 95 -4.85 26.94 -45.62
CA HIS A 95 -4.68 25.84 -44.67
C HIS A 95 -6.01 25.58 -43.97
N ASN A 96 -6.71 24.50 -44.34
CA ASN A 96 -7.95 24.09 -43.68
C ASN A 96 -7.65 23.12 -42.54
N ILE A 97 -8.35 23.30 -41.42
CA ILE A 97 -8.27 22.43 -40.24
C ILE A 97 -9.59 21.69 -40.07
N THR A 98 -9.50 20.38 -39.84
CA THR A 98 -10.67 19.55 -39.47
C THR A 98 -11.07 19.87 -38.04
N THR A 99 -12.35 20.17 -37.81
CA THR A 99 -12.92 20.47 -36.50
C THR A 99 -14.17 19.65 -36.25
N GLU A 100 -14.52 19.44 -34.98
CA GLU A 100 -15.73 18.76 -34.50
C GLU A 100 -15.75 17.23 -34.71
N GLU A 101 -14.67 16.66 -35.25
CA GLU A 101 -14.45 15.22 -35.39
C GLU A 101 -12.97 14.86 -35.18
N ILE A 102 -12.67 13.57 -34.97
CA ILE A 102 -11.29 13.06 -34.88
C ILE A 102 -10.67 13.14 -36.28
N ASN A 103 -9.54 13.84 -36.39
CA ASN A 103 -8.82 14.01 -37.65
C ASN A 103 -7.91 12.81 -37.98
N GLU A 104 -7.22 12.87 -39.12
CA GLU A 104 -6.28 11.83 -39.56
C GLU A 104 -5.07 11.62 -38.62
N ASP A 105 -4.76 12.62 -37.81
CA ASP A 105 -3.70 12.56 -36.78
C ASP A 105 -4.22 12.05 -35.42
N GLY A 106 -5.48 11.63 -35.34
CA GLY A 106 -6.07 11.02 -34.13
C GLY A 106 -6.45 12.00 -33.03
N ILE A 107 -6.51 13.32 -33.29
CA ILE A 107 -6.97 14.31 -32.31
C ILE A 107 -8.30 14.94 -32.71
N LEU A 108 -9.06 15.40 -31.71
CA LEU A 108 -10.31 16.15 -31.93
C LEU A 108 -10.10 17.61 -31.54
N ILE A 109 -10.37 18.51 -32.48
CA ILE A 109 -10.27 19.96 -32.28
C ILE A 109 -11.67 20.56 -32.38
N THR A 110 -12.02 21.39 -31.41
CA THR A 110 -13.29 22.14 -31.40
C THR A 110 -13.04 23.63 -31.49
N LYS A 111 -14.02 24.37 -32.00
CA LYS A 111 -14.00 25.83 -31.98
C LYS A 111 -14.98 26.36 -30.94
N VAL A 112 -14.47 26.96 -29.87
CA VAL A 112 -15.27 27.49 -28.77
C VAL A 112 -14.88 28.93 -28.52
N ASP A 113 -15.82 29.85 -28.67
CA ASP A 113 -15.63 31.30 -28.45
C ASP A 113 -14.49 31.92 -29.30
N GLY A 114 -14.26 31.36 -30.49
CA GLY A 114 -13.18 31.80 -31.39
C GLY A 114 -11.85 31.07 -31.20
N ASP A 115 -11.68 30.36 -30.09
CA ASP A 115 -10.48 29.58 -29.79
C ASP A 115 -10.58 28.14 -30.31
N TYR A 116 -9.46 27.64 -30.81
CA TYR A 116 -9.29 26.21 -31.12
C TYR A 116 -8.88 25.46 -29.86
N LYS A 117 -9.63 24.42 -29.49
CA LYS A 117 -9.40 23.63 -28.28
C LYS A 117 -9.32 22.14 -28.63
N ALA A 118 -8.17 21.53 -28.32
CA ALA A 118 -8.01 20.08 -28.23
C ALA A 118 -8.16 19.65 -26.77
N ARG A 119 -9.01 18.66 -26.49
CA ARG A 119 -9.24 18.16 -25.13
C ARG A 119 -8.94 16.66 -25.08
N PHE A 120 -8.34 16.26 -23.97
CA PHE A 120 -7.98 14.88 -23.71
C PHE A 120 -8.39 14.47 -22.30
N THR A 121 -8.92 13.26 -22.15
CA THR A 121 -8.84 12.54 -20.87
C THR A 121 -7.50 11.81 -20.84
N ALA A 122 -6.69 12.04 -19.81
CA ALA A 122 -5.42 11.35 -19.63
C ALA A 122 -5.59 10.14 -18.70
N PHE A 123 -5.35 8.95 -19.23
CA PHE A 123 -5.36 7.70 -18.49
C PHE A 123 -3.94 7.36 -18.05
N ILE A 124 -3.66 7.57 -16.76
CA ILE A 124 -2.34 7.29 -16.16
C ILE A 124 -2.24 5.83 -15.69
N ASN A 125 -1.37 5.05 -16.32
CA ASN A 125 -1.12 3.67 -15.93
C ASN A 125 -0.44 3.60 -14.56
N GLU A 126 -0.55 2.47 -13.85
CA GLU A 126 0.15 2.26 -12.58
C GLU A 126 1.68 2.29 -12.79
N TYR A 127 2.42 2.69 -11.75
CA TYR A 127 3.89 2.63 -11.74
C TYR A 127 4.35 1.18 -11.54
N TYR A 128 4.02 0.33 -12.53
CA TYR A 128 4.28 -1.10 -12.58
C TYR A 128 4.70 -1.46 -14.00
N TYR A 129 5.77 -2.22 -14.14
CA TYR A 129 6.29 -2.60 -15.46
C TYR A 129 6.40 -4.11 -15.61
N TYR A 130 5.97 -4.61 -16.77
CA TYR A 130 6.23 -5.99 -17.19
C TYR A 130 7.59 -6.13 -17.89
N LYS A 131 7.99 -5.07 -18.59
CA LYS A 131 9.31 -4.90 -19.21
C LYS A 131 9.84 -3.51 -18.91
N HIS A 132 11.16 -3.37 -18.84
CA HIS A 132 11.78 -2.07 -18.66
C HIS A 132 11.38 -1.15 -19.82
N PRO A 133 10.80 0.04 -19.54
CA PRO A 133 10.14 0.88 -20.56
C PRO A 133 11.07 1.37 -21.67
N LEU A 134 12.38 1.48 -21.39
CA LEU A 134 13.37 1.97 -22.36
C LEU A 134 14.17 0.87 -23.07
N THR A 135 14.49 -0.25 -22.41
CA THR A 135 15.36 -1.30 -22.96
C THR A 135 14.56 -2.50 -23.48
N GLY A 136 13.29 -2.62 -23.09
CA GLY A 136 12.43 -3.78 -23.40
C GLY A 136 12.84 -5.07 -22.69
N ALA A 137 13.81 -5.01 -21.77
CA ALA A 137 14.23 -6.17 -20.98
C ALA A 137 13.08 -6.62 -20.05
N GLY A 138 12.88 -7.93 -19.92
CA GLY A 138 11.90 -8.48 -18.98
C GLY A 138 12.25 -8.11 -17.54
N ILE A 139 11.24 -7.79 -16.73
CA ILE A 139 11.46 -7.53 -15.30
C ILE A 139 11.61 -8.86 -14.55
N THR A 140 12.71 -8.98 -13.81
CA THR A 140 13.02 -10.16 -12.96
C THR A 140 12.74 -9.93 -11.48
N ALA A 141 12.62 -8.68 -11.03
CA ALA A 141 12.33 -8.30 -9.64
C ALA A 141 11.50 -7.01 -9.61
N TRP A 142 10.49 -6.92 -8.76
CA TRP A 142 9.67 -5.70 -8.61
C TRP A 142 10.46 -4.53 -7.97
N SER A 143 11.59 -4.82 -7.32
CA SER A 143 12.52 -3.84 -6.72
C SER A 143 13.03 -2.78 -7.70
N VAL A 144 12.88 -3.00 -9.01
CA VAL A 144 13.26 -2.04 -10.05
C VAL A 144 12.31 -0.84 -10.14
N PHE A 145 11.05 -0.96 -9.67
CA PHE A 145 10.04 0.10 -9.79
C PHE A 145 9.32 0.46 -8.47
N VAL A 146 9.41 -0.36 -7.42
CA VAL A 146 8.92 0.01 -6.08
C VAL A 146 9.98 0.77 -5.29
N ASN A 147 9.54 1.54 -4.29
CA ASN A 147 10.43 2.36 -3.44
C ASN A 147 11.36 3.26 -4.28
N LYS A 148 10.92 3.68 -5.46
CA LYS A 148 11.65 4.58 -6.37
C LYS A 148 11.18 6.01 -6.25
N MET A 149 12.01 6.91 -6.75
CA MET A 149 11.62 8.30 -6.94
C MET A 149 10.37 8.39 -7.84
N PRO A 150 9.58 9.47 -7.72
CA PRO A 150 8.43 9.68 -8.59
C PRO A 150 8.84 9.69 -10.06
N ARG A 151 7.96 9.20 -10.94
CA ARG A 151 8.10 9.43 -12.39
C ARG A 151 7.31 10.67 -12.77
N GLU A 152 7.89 11.47 -13.67
CA GLU A 152 7.41 12.81 -13.98
C GLU A 152 7.36 13.02 -15.49
N MET A 153 6.32 13.72 -15.95
CA MET A 153 6.15 14.14 -17.32
C MET A 153 5.74 15.60 -17.37
N ILE A 154 6.50 16.39 -18.13
CA ILE A 154 6.19 17.79 -18.42
C ILE A 154 5.80 17.86 -19.90
N ILE A 155 4.60 18.39 -20.17
CA ILE A 155 4.13 18.71 -21.51
C ILE A 155 4.24 20.22 -21.67
N ALA A 156 5.19 20.66 -22.49
CA ALA A 156 5.41 22.07 -22.83
C ALA A 156 4.94 22.35 -24.25
N MET A 157 4.25 23.47 -24.47
CA MET A 157 3.63 23.80 -25.76
C MET A 157 4.19 25.06 -26.43
N SER A 158 4.99 25.86 -25.72
CA SER A 158 5.78 26.96 -26.28
C SER A 158 7.21 26.81 -25.82
N SER A 159 8.16 26.83 -26.74
CA SER A 159 9.59 26.83 -26.44
C SER A 159 10.29 27.78 -27.41
N ASP A 160 10.96 28.78 -26.86
CA ASP A 160 11.85 29.67 -27.59
C ASP A 160 13.29 29.22 -27.35
N VAL A 161 14.11 29.28 -28.39
CA VAL A 161 15.56 29.07 -28.30
C VAL A 161 16.22 30.40 -28.62
N SER A 162 17.22 30.79 -27.83
CA SER A 162 17.99 32.01 -28.09
C SER A 162 18.65 31.97 -29.46
N ASP A 163 18.91 33.14 -30.03
CA ASP A 163 19.51 33.28 -31.38
C ASP A 163 20.88 32.58 -31.50
N ASP A 164 21.61 32.45 -30.39
CA ASP A 164 22.90 31.76 -30.32
C ASP A 164 22.78 30.23 -30.13
N GLY A 165 21.55 29.72 -29.97
CA GLY A 165 21.24 28.31 -29.78
C GLY A 165 21.57 27.75 -28.38
N ASN A 166 22.06 28.57 -27.45
CA ASN A 166 22.62 28.08 -26.18
C ASN A 166 21.62 28.10 -25.00
N SER A 167 20.47 28.73 -25.16
CA SER A 167 19.43 28.82 -24.13
C SER A 167 18.08 28.49 -24.71
N SER A 168 17.25 27.80 -23.93
CA SER A 168 15.85 27.58 -24.27
C SER A 168 14.95 27.98 -23.12
N TYR A 169 13.86 28.67 -23.42
CA TYR A 169 12.78 28.96 -22.49
C TYR A 169 11.54 28.17 -22.93
N SER A 170 10.96 27.39 -22.02
CA SER A 170 9.77 26.59 -22.30
C SER A 170 8.68 26.86 -21.27
N GLN A 171 7.45 27.08 -21.72
CA GLN A 171 6.29 27.19 -20.85
C GLN A 171 5.61 25.82 -20.69
N ALA A 172 5.61 25.30 -19.47
CA ALA A 172 4.91 24.06 -19.12
C ALA A 172 3.38 24.29 -19.14
N TYR A 173 2.66 23.43 -19.84
CA TYR A 173 1.19 23.47 -19.91
C TYR A 173 0.55 22.40 -19.02
N SER A 174 1.18 21.24 -18.92
CA SER A 174 0.72 20.16 -18.04
C SER A 174 1.90 19.45 -17.39
N TYR A 175 1.70 19.06 -16.14
CA TYR A 175 2.67 18.33 -15.34
C TYR A 175 1.97 17.15 -14.69
N ILE A 176 2.51 15.96 -14.90
CA ILE A 176 2.02 14.72 -14.31
C ILE A 176 3.17 14.13 -13.50
N SER A 177 2.95 13.97 -12.21
CA SER A 177 3.87 13.25 -11.31
C SER A 177 3.13 12.06 -10.71
N GLN A 178 3.79 10.92 -10.67
CA GLN A 178 3.26 9.71 -10.06
C GLN A 178 4.28 9.10 -9.12
N LEU A 179 3.89 8.93 -7.87
CA LEU A 179 4.70 8.23 -6.88
C LEU A 179 4.80 6.74 -7.22
N SER A 180 5.96 6.16 -6.94
CA SER A 180 6.10 4.71 -6.94
C SER A 180 5.26 4.08 -5.82
N MET A 181 4.96 2.79 -5.97
CA MET A 181 4.41 2.01 -4.87
C MET A 181 5.48 1.83 -3.80
N GLN A 182 5.06 1.91 -2.53
CA GLN A 182 5.95 1.55 -1.43
C GLN A 182 5.78 0.10 -1.03
N THR A 183 6.84 -0.54 -0.58
CA THR A 183 6.74 -1.89 -0.01
C THR A 183 7.74 -2.07 1.13
N PRO A 184 7.33 -2.71 2.23
CA PRO A 184 8.23 -3.00 3.35
C PRO A 184 9.10 -4.26 3.11
N TYR A 185 8.85 -4.97 2.01
CA TYR A 185 9.57 -6.18 1.64
C TYR A 185 10.96 -5.85 1.08
N SER A 186 11.88 -6.82 1.18
CA SER A 186 13.26 -6.70 0.70
C SER A 186 13.32 -6.20 -0.75
N ASP A 187 14.04 -5.11 -0.98
CA ASP A 187 14.28 -4.50 -2.29
C ASP A 187 15.50 -5.09 -3.01
N ARG A 188 16.03 -6.21 -2.51
CA ARG A 188 17.16 -6.91 -3.12
C ARG A 188 16.73 -7.72 -4.34
N ASN A 189 17.49 -7.63 -5.41
CA ASN A 189 17.20 -8.31 -6.67
C ASN A 189 17.39 -9.84 -6.61
N ASP A 190 18.06 -10.36 -5.59
CA ASP A 190 18.31 -11.81 -5.39
C ASP A 190 17.26 -12.49 -4.51
N VAL A 191 16.32 -11.74 -3.95
CA VAL A 191 15.23 -12.27 -3.12
C VAL A 191 13.98 -12.45 -3.97
N VAL A 192 13.60 -13.70 -4.19
CA VAL A 192 12.33 -14.06 -4.83
C VAL A 192 11.27 -14.23 -3.75
N MET A 193 10.27 -13.34 -3.76
CA MET A 193 9.17 -13.42 -2.81
C MET A 193 7.93 -12.70 -3.33
N ALA A 194 6.78 -13.33 -3.13
CA ALA A 194 5.50 -12.67 -3.35
C ALA A 194 5.27 -11.66 -2.22
N ALA A 195 4.88 -10.45 -2.59
CA ALA A 195 4.76 -9.29 -1.71
C ALA A 195 3.49 -8.49 -2.06
N PHE A 196 3.33 -7.34 -1.41
CA PHE A 196 2.34 -6.35 -1.79
C PHE A 196 2.96 -4.95 -1.84
N GLY A 197 2.42 -4.10 -2.72
CA GLY A 197 2.72 -2.69 -2.84
C GLY A 197 1.63 -1.85 -2.17
N LEU A 198 2.02 -0.67 -1.69
CA LEU A 198 1.22 0.24 -0.90
C LEU A 198 0.92 1.51 -1.69
N GLU A 199 -0.30 2.01 -1.54
CA GLU A 199 -0.59 3.40 -1.88
C GLU A 199 0.21 4.31 -0.94
N THR A 200 0.94 5.28 -1.50
CA THR A 200 1.65 6.26 -0.67
C THR A 200 0.66 7.14 0.10
N TYR A 201 -0.41 7.62 -0.53
CA TYR A 201 -1.44 8.42 0.15
C TYR A 201 -2.74 7.64 0.27
N ASN A 202 -3.45 7.85 1.38
CA ASN A 202 -4.80 7.34 1.51
C ASN A 202 -5.80 8.34 0.94
N GLU A 203 -6.37 8.05 -0.21
CA GLU A 203 -7.36 8.89 -0.87
C GLU A 203 -8.80 8.58 -0.44
N THR A 204 -8.97 7.71 0.56
CA THR A 204 -10.29 7.33 1.06
C THR A 204 -10.78 8.30 2.15
N PRO A 205 -11.97 8.92 2.02
CA PRO A 205 -12.59 9.70 3.06
C PRO A 205 -13.06 8.82 4.21
N ILE A 206 -13.40 9.47 5.32
CA ILE A 206 -14.04 8.86 6.48
C ILE A 206 -15.51 9.28 6.62
N ASP A 207 -15.97 10.26 5.83
CA ASP A 207 -17.36 10.67 5.69
C ASP A 207 -18.08 9.79 4.67
N TRP A 208 -18.88 8.85 5.20
CA TRP A 208 -19.62 7.89 4.40
C TRP A 208 -21.13 8.14 4.50
N ASN A 209 -21.85 7.74 3.45
CA ASN A 209 -23.24 8.16 3.24
C ASN A 209 -24.28 7.24 3.89
N SER A 210 -23.89 6.38 4.83
CA SER A 210 -24.78 5.38 5.45
C SER A 210 -24.71 5.41 6.99
N ALA A 211 -25.86 5.28 7.64
CA ALA A 211 -25.97 5.02 9.08
C ALA A 211 -27.00 3.90 9.31
N PRO A 212 -26.64 2.77 9.96
CA PRO A 212 -25.30 2.42 10.42
C PRO A 212 -24.32 2.27 9.25
N LEU A 213 -23.05 2.47 9.56
CA LEU A 213 -21.97 2.33 8.61
C LEU A 213 -21.78 0.85 8.27
N VAL A 214 -21.71 0.50 6.99
CA VAL A 214 -21.67 -0.90 6.57
C VAL A 214 -20.48 -1.24 5.69
N PHE A 215 -19.71 -2.24 6.14
CA PHE A 215 -18.57 -2.78 5.43
C PHE A 215 -18.96 -3.39 4.08
N SER A 216 -20.01 -4.21 4.04
CA SER A 216 -20.62 -4.81 2.84
C SER A 216 -22.07 -5.24 3.14
N ASP A 217 -23.00 -5.26 2.18
CA ASP A 217 -24.30 -5.99 2.29
C ASP A 217 -24.23 -7.40 1.73
N ARG A 218 -23.13 -7.74 1.10
CA ARG A 218 -22.91 -9.06 0.54
C ARG A 218 -22.65 -10.03 1.70
N ASN A 219 -22.93 -11.30 1.48
CA ASN A 219 -22.66 -12.34 2.47
C ASN A 219 -21.57 -13.26 1.91
N VAL A 220 -20.43 -13.30 2.58
CA VAL A 220 -19.33 -14.24 2.32
C VAL A 220 -19.12 -15.00 3.62
N ASP A 221 -18.94 -16.32 3.52
CA ASP A 221 -18.66 -17.14 4.71
C ASP A 221 -17.33 -16.73 5.33
N ASP A 222 -17.27 -16.65 6.67
CA ASP A 222 -16.04 -16.33 7.37
C ASP A 222 -14.99 -17.43 7.20
N ASP A 223 -15.40 -18.68 6.95
CA ASP A 223 -14.51 -19.82 6.70
C ASP A 223 -13.81 -19.73 5.33
N ASP A 224 -14.39 -19.00 4.37
CA ASP A 224 -13.78 -18.72 3.06
C ASP A 224 -12.79 -17.55 3.12
N LEU A 225 -12.88 -16.71 4.15
CA LEU A 225 -12.06 -15.50 4.29
C LEU A 225 -10.77 -15.77 5.04
N THR A 226 -9.67 -15.31 4.46
CA THR A 226 -8.32 -15.51 5.02
C THR A 226 -7.78 -14.27 5.70
N SER A 227 -6.85 -14.47 6.64
CA SER A 227 -6.14 -13.40 7.32
C SER A 227 -4.99 -12.83 6.47
N ASP A 228 -4.55 -13.53 5.43
CA ASP A 228 -3.29 -13.28 4.71
C ASP A 228 -3.40 -13.08 3.19
N ASN A 229 -4.59 -13.26 2.60
CA ASN A 229 -4.81 -13.06 1.16
C ASN A 229 -5.98 -12.09 0.89
N GLY A 230 -5.68 -10.79 0.91
CA GLY A 230 -6.70 -9.76 0.71
C GLY A 230 -7.30 -9.78 -0.70
N ARG A 231 -6.56 -10.20 -1.73
CA ARG A 231 -7.06 -10.24 -3.11
C ARG A 231 -8.12 -11.31 -3.27
N SER A 232 -7.84 -12.53 -2.78
CA SER A 232 -8.84 -13.61 -2.81
C SER A 232 -10.08 -13.23 -2.01
N ASN A 233 -9.93 -12.61 -0.84
CA ASN A 233 -11.07 -12.08 -0.09
C ASN A 233 -11.87 -11.06 -0.90
N GLN A 234 -11.20 -10.12 -1.58
CA GLN A 234 -11.86 -9.11 -2.41
C GLN A 234 -12.66 -9.74 -3.56
N LEU A 235 -12.12 -10.78 -4.22
CA LEU A 235 -12.82 -11.50 -5.28
C LEU A 235 -14.10 -12.18 -4.76
N LEU A 236 -14.01 -12.86 -3.61
CA LEU A 236 -15.19 -13.43 -2.94
C LEU A 236 -16.25 -12.35 -2.65
N TRP A 237 -15.82 -11.19 -2.16
CA TRP A 237 -16.71 -10.06 -1.93
C TRP A 237 -17.34 -9.52 -3.22
N LEU A 238 -16.62 -9.50 -4.35
CA LEU A 238 -17.19 -9.09 -5.64
C LEU A 238 -18.22 -10.12 -6.16
N ASP A 239 -17.97 -11.40 -5.92
CA ASP A 239 -18.80 -12.52 -6.37
C ASP A 239 -20.07 -12.73 -5.56
N ALA A 240 -20.07 -12.31 -4.29
CA ALA A 240 -21.23 -12.38 -3.40
C ALA A 240 -22.34 -11.34 -3.70
N GLY A 241 -22.18 -10.52 -4.76
CA GLY A 241 -23.23 -9.60 -5.23
C GLY A 241 -24.41 -10.32 -5.90
N SER A 242 -25.55 -9.62 -6.04
CA SER A 242 -26.67 -10.17 -6.84
C SER A 242 -26.27 -10.31 -8.31
N SER A 243 -26.94 -11.19 -9.07
CA SER A 243 -26.66 -11.40 -10.50
C SER A 243 -26.61 -10.09 -11.32
N ASP A 244 -27.43 -9.11 -10.93
CA ASP A 244 -27.57 -7.83 -11.63
C ASP A 244 -26.51 -6.80 -11.24
N THR A 245 -25.73 -7.02 -10.19
CA THR A 245 -24.76 -6.06 -9.65
C THR A 245 -23.36 -6.63 -9.47
N LYS A 246 -23.23 -7.96 -9.34
CA LYS A 246 -21.94 -8.62 -9.16
C LYS A 246 -20.99 -8.25 -10.30
N ARG A 247 -19.77 -7.88 -9.92
CA ARG A 247 -18.69 -7.52 -10.84
C ARG A 247 -19.06 -6.46 -11.90
N LYS A 248 -20.07 -5.60 -11.71
CA LYS A 248 -20.32 -4.49 -12.64
C LYS A 248 -19.60 -3.24 -12.16
N TRP A 249 -18.76 -2.62 -12.98
CA TRP A 249 -18.00 -1.43 -12.60
C TRP A 249 -18.88 -0.34 -11.97
N VAL A 250 -20.02 -0.06 -12.59
CA VAL A 250 -21.01 0.95 -12.14
C VAL A 250 -21.61 0.68 -10.75
N THR A 251 -21.50 -0.54 -10.21
CA THR A 251 -21.95 -0.86 -8.86
C THR A 251 -20.96 -0.37 -7.79
N TYR A 252 -19.66 -0.40 -8.11
CA TYR A 252 -18.57 -0.12 -7.18
C TYR A 252 -18.04 1.30 -7.34
N ILE A 253 -17.91 1.78 -8.57
CA ILE A 253 -17.32 3.08 -8.91
C ILE A 253 -18.26 3.96 -9.75
N ASN A 254 -18.16 5.27 -9.53
CA ASN A 254 -18.65 6.26 -10.46
C ASN A 254 -17.48 6.73 -11.33
N GLN A 255 -17.43 6.21 -12.56
CA GLN A 255 -16.35 6.47 -13.52
C GLN A 255 -16.16 7.97 -13.81
N SER A 256 -17.25 8.76 -13.88
CA SER A 256 -17.18 10.21 -14.13
C SER A 256 -16.49 11.01 -13.01
N MET A 257 -16.35 10.41 -11.82
CA MET A 257 -15.67 10.99 -10.66
C MET A 257 -14.37 10.25 -10.32
N ASN A 258 -13.97 9.27 -11.14
CA ASN A 258 -12.76 8.48 -10.91
C ASN A 258 -11.53 9.13 -11.56
N GLY A 259 -11.11 10.24 -10.97
CA GLY A 259 -9.94 10.98 -11.39
C GLY A 259 -9.92 12.38 -10.78
N TYR A 260 -8.88 13.14 -11.12
CA TYR A 260 -8.75 14.53 -10.69
C TYR A 260 -9.31 15.47 -11.76
N THR A 261 -10.25 16.33 -11.36
CA THR A 261 -10.87 17.35 -12.23
C THR A 261 -10.30 18.75 -12.02
N SER A 262 -9.34 18.91 -11.11
CA SER A 262 -8.64 20.16 -10.84
C SER A 262 -7.20 19.89 -10.42
N SER A 263 -6.32 20.87 -10.62
CA SER A 263 -4.93 20.81 -10.15
C SER A 263 -4.92 20.57 -8.65
N ASN A 264 -4.22 19.52 -8.24
CA ASN A 264 -4.14 19.11 -6.86
C ASN A 264 -2.82 19.65 -6.27
N THR A 265 -2.87 20.25 -5.07
CA THR A 265 -1.71 20.86 -4.42
C THR A 265 -0.82 19.81 -3.74
N THR A 266 0.27 20.21 -3.09
CA THR A 266 1.12 19.33 -2.27
C THR A 266 0.43 18.79 -1.00
N THR A 267 -0.81 19.17 -0.71
CA THR A 267 -1.50 18.83 0.55
C THR A 267 -2.30 17.53 0.42
N HIS A 268 -1.62 16.41 0.23
CA HIS A 268 -2.24 15.12 -0.07
C HIS A 268 -3.23 14.59 0.98
N ALA A 269 -3.17 15.05 2.24
CA ALA A 269 -4.08 14.65 3.32
C ALA A 269 -5.55 15.07 3.07
N SER A 270 -5.78 16.17 2.35
CA SER A 270 -7.13 16.65 2.01
C SER A 270 -7.66 16.09 0.69
N HIS A 271 -6.84 15.36 -0.06
CA HIS A 271 -7.20 14.84 -1.38
C HIS A 271 -7.90 13.49 -1.25
N LYS A 272 -9.23 13.54 -1.20
CA LYS A 272 -10.07 12.34 -1.13
C LYS A 272 -10.82 12.15 -2.45
N LEU A 273 -10.78 10.94 -3.00
CA LEU A 273 -11.54 10.61 -4.20
C LEU A 273 -13.02 10.43 -3.85
N ASN A 274 -13.89 10.90 -4.75
CA ASN A 274 -15.33 10.62 -4.69
C ASN A 274 -15.74 9.61 -5.77
N ALA A 275 -14.85 8.67 -6.06
CA ALA A 275 -14.94 7.78 -7.21
C ALA A 275 -15.77 6.51 -6.97
N TYR A 276 -16.22 6.25 -5.75
CA TYR A 276 -16.84 4.97 -5.38
C TYR A 276 -18.16 5.15 -4.66
N ASN A 277 -18.96 4.10 -4.72
CA ASN A 277 -20.23 4.02 -4.02
C ASN A 277 -19.99 3.99 -2.51
N ARG A 278 -20.11 5.17 -1.88
CA ARG A 278 -19.89 5.41 -0.45
C ARG A 278 -20.89 4.73 0.49
N LYS A 279 -21.78 3.87 -0.01
CA LYS A 279 -22.62 3.02 0.83
C LYS A 279 -21.82 1.90 1.49
N ARG A 280 -20.77 1.40 0.83
CA ARG A 280 -19.94 0.26 1.26
C ARG A 280 -18.46 0.61 1.18
N TYR A 281 -17.70 0.28 2.21
CA TYR A 281 -16.29 0.67 2.32
C TYR A 281 -15.42 -0.10 1.34
N ASP A 282 -15.61 -1.41 1.28
CA ASP A 282 -14.83 -2.35 0.48
C ASP A 282 -14.88 -2.08 -1.04
N ASN A 283 -15.79 -1.22 -1.50
CA ASN A 283 -15.84 -0.77 -2.89
C ASN A 283 -14.68 0.19 -3.25
N ALA A 284 -14.07 0.87 -2.28
CA ALA A 284 -13.13 1.96 -2.55
C ALA A 284 -11.92 1.51 -3.39
N CYS A 285 -11.39 0.31 -3.13
CA CYS A 285 -10.21 -0.17 -3.85
C CYS A 285 -10.45 -0.45 -5.33
N MET A 286 -11.70 -0.60 -5.77
CA MET A 286 -11.99 -0.77 -7.19
C MET A 286 -11.66 0.49 -8.01
N SER A 287 -11.67 1.67 -7.39
CA SER A 287 -11.26 2.91 -8.10
C SER A 287 -9.79 2.94 -8.54
N ARG A 288 -8.95 2.03 -8.02
CA ARG A 288 -7.52 1.89 -8.37
C ARG A 288 -7.27 0.85 -9.46
N ASN A 289 -8.32 0.14 -9.88
CA ASN A 289 -8.28 -0.85 -10.94
C ASN A 289 -8.88 -0.28 -12.23
N ARG A 290 -8.67 -0.97 -13.36
CA ARG A 290 -9.13 -0.55 -14.69
C ARG A 290 -9.87 -1.65 -15.41
N ASP A 291 -10.86 -1.25 -16.18
CA ASP A 291 -11.58 -2.07 -17.16
C ASP A 291 -10.67 -2.29 -18.38
N LEU A 292 -9.81 -3.30 -18.33
CA LEU A 292 -8.74 -3.56 -19.29
C LEU A 292 -9.28 -3.84 -20.69
N ASN A 293 -10.53 -4.31 -20.80
CA ASN A 293 -11.19 -4.61 -22.06
C ASN A 293 -12.42 -3.74 -22.35
N GLY A 294 -12.69 -2.73 -21.53
CA GLY A 294 -13.79 -1.77 -21.70
C GLY A 294 -15.18 -2.38 -21.70
N ASN A 295 -15.37 -3.56 -21.09
CA ASN A 295 -16.63 -4.33 -21.18
C ASN A 295 -17.66 -3.97 -20.09
N GLY A 296 -17.31 -3.09 -19.15
CA GLY A 296 -18.16 -2.64 -18.04
C GLY A 296 -18.27 -3.64 -16.88
N LYS A 297 -17.50 -4.73 -16.89
CA LYS A 297 -17.43 -5.75 -15.86
C LYS A 297 -16.01 -5.87 -15.31
N ILE A 298 -15.92 -6.28 -14.04
CA ILE A 298 -14.68 -6.50 -13.32
C ILE A 298 -14.24 -7.94 -13.56
N ASP A 299 -13.25 -8.13 -14.40
CA ASP A 299 -12.63 -9.43 -14.65
C ASP A 299 -11.55 -9.74 -13.59
N ASP A 300 -11.18 -11.01 -13.43
CA ASP A 300 -10.23 -11.44 -12.38
C ASP A 300 -8.86 -10.74 -12.49
N ASN A 301 -8.37 -10.63 -13.73
CA ASN A 301 -7.10 -9.98 -14.09
C ASN A 301 -7.10 -8.45 -13.87
N GLU A 302 -8.27 -7.86 -13.61
CA GLU A 302 -8.44 -6.44 -13.34
C GLU A 302 -8.32 -6.12 -11.85
N VAL A 303 -8.54 -7.12 -10.97
CA VAL A 303 -8.40 -6.95 -9.51
C VAL A 303 -6.93 -7.03 -9.14
N ARG A 304 -6.23 -5.92 -9.34
CA ARG A 304 -4.80 -5.75 -9.09
C ARG A 304 -4.54 -5.06 -7.75
N TRP A 305 -5.30 -4.01 -7.50
CA TRP A 305 -5.44 -3.29 -6.24
C TRP A 305 -6.64 -3.82 -5.47
N TYR A 306 -6.49 -4.11 -4.18
CA TYR A 306 -7.53 -4.73 -3.38
C TYR A 306 -7.47 -4.25 -1.93
N LEU A 307 -8.56 -4.49 -1.19
CA LEU A 307 -8.58 -4.21 0.23
C LEU A 307 -7.69 -5.19 1.00
N ALA A 308 -6.72 -4.66 1.72
CA ALA A 308 -5.77 -5.44 2.49
C ALA A 308 -6.46 -6.35 3.52
N SER A 309 -5.90 -7.54 3.70
CA SER A 309 -6.19 -8.43 4.81
C SER A 309 -5.57 -7.90 6.10
N VAL A 310 -5.96 -8.47 7.24
CA VAL A 310 -5.39 -8.07 8.53
C VAL A 310 -3.87 -8.31 8.61
N ASN A 311 -3.35 -9.40 8.03
CA ASN A 311 -1.90 -9.66 8.06
C ASN A 311 -1.12 -8.73 7.13
N GLU A 312 -1.71 -8.30 6.02
CA GLU A 312 -1.11 -7.25 5.17
C GLU A 312 -1.02 -5.93 5.95
N TYR A 313 -2.07 -5.54 6.67
CA TYR A 313 -2.01 -4.37 7.55
C TYR A 313 -1.04 -4.49 8.72
N LEU A 314 -0.96 -5.65 9.37
CA LEU A 314 0.03 -5.89 10.42
C LEU A 314 1.44 -5.64 9.88
N ARG A 315 1.77 -6.22 8.72
CA ARG A 315 3.04 -6.01 8.05
C ARG A 315 3.30 -4.51 7.76
N MET A 316 2.28 -3.76 7.35
CA MET A 316 2.39 -2.30 7.16
C MET A 316 2.64 -1.53 8.46
N GLY A 317 1.94 -1.86 9.55
CA GLY A 317 2.12 -1.19 10.83
C GLY A 317 3.47 -1.48 11.48
N LEU A 318 3.94 -2.73 11.39
CA LEU A 318 5.27 -3.14 11.86
C LEU A 318 6.39 -2.45 11.09
N ALA A 319 6.16 -2.16 9.81
CA ALA A 319 7.07 -1.42 8.96
C ALA A 319 6.95 0.11 9.06
N ALA A 320 6.06 0.65 9.91
CA ALA A 320 5.76 2.08 9.94
C ALA A 320 7.01 2.97 10.12
N GLN A 321 8.02 2.49 10.85
CA GLN A 321 9.28 3.22 11.04
C GLN A 321 10.17 3.25 9.79
N ALA A 322 10.05 2.26 8.91
CA ALA A 322 10.93 2.03 7.76
C ALA A 322 10.33 2.48 6.42
N ILE A 323 9.01 2.72 6.37
CA ILE A 323 8.33 3.31 5.20
C ILE A 323 8.16 4.82 5.35
N SER A 324 7.86 5.51 4.24
CA SER A 324 7.65 6.96 4.28
C SER A 324 6.51 7.35 5.21
N SER A 325 6.62 8.53 5.83
CA SER A 325 5.57 9.09 6.72
C SER A 325 4.20 9.15 6.05
N ASN A 326 4.17 9.41 4.74
CA ASN A 326 2.95 9.47 3.95
C ASN A 326 2.26 8.09 3.83
N ALA A 327 3.05 7.02 3.64
CA ALA A 327 2.54 5.65 3.52
C ALA A 327 2.13 5.02 4.85
N ARG A 328 2.50 5.63 5.99
CA ARG A 328 2.09 5.14 7.32
C ARG A 328 0.57 5.14 7.45
N LEU A 329 0.07 4.14 8.19
CA LEU A 329 -1.34 3.98 8.46
C LEU A 329 -1.85 5.02 9.46
N TYR A 330 -1.20 5.14 10.62
CA TYR A 330 -1.49 6.19 11.59
C TYR A 330 -0.57 7.39 11.36
N GLN A 331 -1.17 8.59 11.23
CA GLN A 331 -0.46 9.84 10.92
C GLN A 331 -0.63 10.91 12.01
N GLY A 332 -1.38 10.60 13.08
CA GLY A 332 -1.62 11.55 14.17
C GLY A 332 -0.45 11.64 15.15
N ASP A 333 -0.45 12.68 15.97
CA ASP A 333 0.48 12.82 17.09
C ASP A 333 -0.07 12.07 18.31
N LYS A 334 0.60 10.99 18.72
CA LYS A 334 0.20 10.19 19.89
C LYS A 334 0.30 10.97 21.19
N SER A 335 1.16 11.98 21.29
CA SER A 335 1.29 12.80 22.52
C SER A 335 0.02 13.62 22.82
N GLN A 336 -0.78 13.91 21.79
CA GLN A 336 -2.07 14.61 21.91
C GLN A 336 -3.24 13.65 22.21
N MET A 337 -2.96 12.35 22.35
CA MET A 337 -4.01 11.37 22.66
C MET A 337 -4.48 11.48 24.12
N THR A 338 -5.79 11.36 24.30
CA THR A 338 -6.43 11.23 25.61
C THR A 338 -7.04 9.84 25.75
N TYR A 339 -7.07 9.34 26.97
CA TYR A 339 -7.68 8.04 27.28
C TYR A 339 -9.15 7.95 26.85
N SER A 340 -9.93 9.01 27.14
CA SER A 340 -11.36 9.05 26.83
C SER A 340 -11.65 9.12 25.33
N GLY A 341 -10.78 9.77 24.55
CA GLY A 341 -10.90 9.83 23.10
C GLY A 341 -10.43 8.57 22.39
N TYR A 342 -9.69 7.69 23.07
CA TYR A 342 -9.04 6.55 22.46
C TYR A 342 -9.99 5.37 22.20
N PRO A 343 -9.95 4.73 21.01
CA PRO A 343 -9.24 5.16 19.78
C PRO A 343 -10.10 6.07 18.88
N SER A 344 -11.41 6.15 19.13
CA SER A 344 -12.43 6.67 18.20
C SER A 344 -12.21 8.10 17.72
N ASN A 345 -11.74 9.00 18.60
CA ASN A 345 -11.48 10.40 18.23
C ASN A 345 -10.33 10.55 17.22
N TYR A 346 -9.52 9.50 17.05
CA TYR A 346 -8.32 9.52 16.23
C TYR A 346 -8.46 8.70 14.94
N ILE A 347 -9.66 8.20 14.62
CA ILE A 347 -9.93 7.48 13.37
C ILE A 347 -9.63 8.34 12.13
N GLY A 348 -9.87 9.65 12.20
CA GLY A 348 -9.52 10.59 11.12
C GLY A 348 -8.01 10.69 10.84
N TYR A 349 -7.17 10.31 11.80
CA TYR A 349 -5.73 10.19 11.65
C TYR A 349 -5.26 8.76 11.33
N GLY A 350 -6.21 7.85 11.05
CA GLY A 350 -5.93 6.46 10.73
C GLY A 350 -5.68 5.59 11.97
N ALA A 351 -6.35 5.83 13.10
CA ALA A 351 -6.19 4.96 14.27
C ALA A 351 -6.69 3.53 14.02
N LEU A 352 -7.73 3.38 13.19
CA LEU A 352 -8.38 2.12 12.84
C LEU A 352 -8.55 2.01 11.32
N TYR A 353 -8.55 0.79 10.78
CA TYR A 353 -8.76 0.50 9.36
C TYR A 353 -9.67 -0.72 9.17
N TYR A 354 -10.57 -0.67 8.19
CA TYR A 354 -11.30 -1.87 7.75
C TYR A 354 -10.39 -2.80 6.96
N SER A 355 -10.46 -4.10 7.22
CA SER A 355 -9.76 -5.19 6.49
C SER A 355 -10.72 -6.07 5.68
N SER A 356 -10.20 -6.81 4.70
CA SER A 356 -10.99 -7.78 3.93
C SER A 356 -11.20 -9.12 4.64
N SER A 357 -10.46 -9.40 5.72
CA SER A 357 -10.47 -10.64 6.50
C SER A 357 -11.78 -10.88 7.24
N LYS A 358 -12.02 -12.11 7.71
CA LYS A 358 -13.20 -12.56 8.49
C LYS A 358 -13.66 -11.62 9.61
N SER A 359 -14.91 -11.77 10.06
CA SER A 359 -15.59 -10.86 10.98
C SER A 359 -14.80 -10.50 12.24
N ASN A 360 -14.05 -11.45 12.80
CA ASN A 360 -13.25 -11.24 14.01
C ASN A 360 -11.88 -10.59 13.80
N GLU A 361 -11.52 -10.31 12.55
CA GLU A 361 -10.32 -9.59 12.15
C GLU A 361 -10.62 -8.44 11.19
N ARG A 362 -11.89 -8.03 11.13
CA ARG A 362 -12.43 -7.02 10.21
C ARG A 362 -11.84 -5.63 10.41
N VAL A 363 -11.24 -5.37 11.58
CA VAL A 363 -10.67 -4.08 11.96
C VAL A 363 -9.24 -4.25 12.40
N TYR A 364 -8.35 -3.47 11.81
CA TYR A 364 -6.97 -3.34 12.22
C TYR A 364 -6.76 -2.04 13.00
N TRP A 365 -6.03 -2.10 14.10
CA TRP A 365 -5.76 -0.98 15.00
C TRP A 365 -4.35 -0.45 14.73
N ALA A 366 -4.25 0.39 13.69
CA ALA A 366 -2.97 0.94 13.24
C ALA A 366 -2.24 1.77 14.30
N VAL A 367 -2.98 2.42 15.20
CA VAL A 367 -2.38 3.15 16.34
C VAL A 367 -1.58 2.22 17.27
N GLU A 368 -2.01 0.96 17.42
CA GLU A 368 -1.35 -0.05 18.27
C GLU A 368 -0.32 -0.90 17.52
N LYS A 369 -0.20 -0.75 16.19
CA LYS A 369 0.64 -1.54 15.26
C LYS A 369 0.35 -3.04 15.17
N GLY A 370 -0.01 -3.70 16.26
CA GLY A 370 -0.17 -5.15 16.37
C GLY A 370 -1.60 -5.63 16.51
N ALA A 371 -2.58 -4.76 16.76
CA ALA A 371 -3.91 -5.17 17.21
C ALA A 371 -4.97 -5.26 16.10
N TRP A 372 -5.94 -6.13 16.32
CA TRP A 372 -7.07 -6.34 15.41
C TRP A 372 -8.32 -6.84 16.15
N GLY A 373 -9.49 -6.75 15.51
CA GLY A 373 -10.73 -7.26 16.08
C GLY A 373 -11.96 -6.99 15.23
N ASN A 374 -13.11 -6.94 15.90
CA ASN A 374 -14.44 -6.86 15.29
C ASN A 374 -14.86 -5.39 15.06
N VAL A 375 -15.80 -5.18 14.12
CA VAL A 375 -16.53 -3.92 14.00
C VAL A 375 -17.65 -3.88 15.05
N GLY A 376 -17.93 -2.69 15.59
CA GLY A 376 -19.14 -2.45 16.37
C GLY A 376 -19.05 -2.83 17.84
N THR A 377 -17.86 -2.67 18.41
CA THR A 377 -17.59 -2.73 19.85
C THR A 377 -17.64 -1.33 20.46
N ASP A 378 -17.58 -1.21 21.79
CA ASP A 378 -17.56 0.10 22.47
C ASP A 378 -16.43 1.03 22.03
N LYS A 379 -15.30 0.44 21.59
CA LYS A 379 -14.11 1.16 21.10
C LYS A 379 -14.05 1.27 19.56
N VAL A 380 -14.93 0.57 18.85
CA VAL A 380 -15.01 0.59 17.38
C VAL A 380 -16.47 0.89 16.97
N PRO A 381 -16.87 2.17 16.91
CA PRO A 381 -18.27 2.54 16.73
C PRO A 381 -18.87 2.05 15.41
N LYS A 382 -20.14 1.63 15.41
CA LYS A 382 -20.90 1.28 14.18
C LYS A 382 -21.33 2.50 13.36
N THR A 383 -21.05 3.70 13.84
CA THR A 383 -21.55 4.97 13.28
C THR A 383 -20.43 5.92 12.87
N GLN A 384 -19.16 5.57 13.12
CA GLN A 384 -17.99 6.32 12.67
C GLN A 384 -17.17 5.57 11.62
N GLY A 385 -16.91 6.23 10.49
CA GLY A 385 -16.26 5.63 9.33
C GLY A 385 -14.78 5.42 9.57
N MET A 386 -14.28 4.24 9.24
CA MET A 386 -12.84 3.96 9.26
C MET A 386 -12.28 4.05 7.83
N PRO A 387 -11.03 4.53 7.69
CA PRO A 387 -10.34 4.49 6.41
C PRO A 387 -10.12 3.06 5.93
N ILE A 388 -9.89 2.95 4.63
CA ILE A 388 -9.36 1.77 3.96
C ILE A 388 -8.01 2.15 3.37
N ARG A 389 -7.09 1.20 3.27
CA ARG A 389 -5.90 1.33 2.47
C ARG A 389 -5.83 0.16 1.50
N CYS A 390 -5.69 0.47 0.22
CA CYS A 390 -5.61 -0.53 -0.83
C CYS A 390 -4.15 -0.96 -1.01
N VAL A 391 -3.97 -2.22 -1.36
CA VAL A 391 -2.65 -2.81 -1.65
C VAL A 391 -2.67 -3.47 -3.01
N ARG A 392 -1.50 -3.55 -3.64
CA ARG A 392 -1.27 -4.08 -4.98
C ARG A 392 -0.51 -5.38 -4.92
N VAL A 393 -0.95 -6.42 -5.63
CA VAL A 393 -0.19 -7.68 -5.71
C VAL A 393 1.20 -7.43 -6.30
N LEU A 394 2.25 -7.95 -5.68
CA LEU A 394 3.59 -8.04 -6.24
C LEU A 394 4.00 -9.53 -6.30
N PRO A 395 4.03 -10.17 -7.48
CA PRO A 395 4.36 -11.59 -7.57
C PRO A 395 5.82 -11.90 -7.23
N ALA A 396 6.08 -13.13 -6.81
CA ALA A 396 7.42 -13.68 -6.75
C ALA A 396 7.97 -13.76 -8.18
N VAL A 397 9.01 -13.01 -8.46
CA VAL A 397 9.67 -12.97 -9.77
C VAL A 397 11.16 -13.23 -9.58
N GLY A 398 11.76 -14.02 -10.48
CA GLY A 398 13.19 -14.31 -10.45
C GLY A 398 13.63 -15.33 -11.48
N ALA A 399 14.93 -15.57 -11.57
CA ALA A 399 15.45 -16.63 -12.42
C ALA A 399 15.07 -18.00 -11.84
N GLY A 400 14.40 -18.85 -12.62
CA GLY A 400 14.01 -20.21 -12.21
C GLY A 400 12.69 -20.30 -11.43
N THR A 401 11.91 -19.22 -11.37
CA THR A 401 10.55 -19.24 -10.82
C THR A 401 9.54 -19.69 -11.87
N GLU A 402 8.53 -20.48 -11.47
CA GLU A 402 7.35 -20.73 -12.33
C GLU A 402 6.48 -19.47 -12.47
N ASP A 403 6.55 -18.58 -11.48
CA ASP A 403 5.84 -17.31 -11.43
C ASP A 403 6.57 -16.23 -12.24
N ASN A 404 5.79 -15.31 -12.81
CA ASN A 404 6.29 -14.17 -13.55
C ASN A 404 5.60 -12.88 -13.10
N ILE A 405 6.06 -11.75 -13.65
CA ILE A 405 5.60 -10.42 -13.26
C ILE A 405 4.12 -10.14 -13.60
N THR A 406 3.45 -11.02 -14.34
CA THR A 406 2.03 -10.89 -14.70
C THR A 406 1.10 -11.72 -13.82
N LYS A 407 1.62 -12.58 -12.94
CA LYS A 407 0.79 -13.45 -12.10
C LYS A 407 0.10 -12.65 -10.98
N LEU A 408 -1.21 -12.85 -10.84
CA LEU A 408 -2.05 -12.16 -9.83
C LEU A 408 -2.59 -13.08 -8.74
N ASP A 409 -2.72 -14.38 -9.02
CA ASP A 409 -3.12 -15.38 -8.02
C ASP A 409 -1.91 -15.83 -7.22
N VAL A 410 -1.43 -14.93 -6.36
CA VAL A 410 -0.31 -15.16 -5.45
C VAL A 410 -0.66 -14.58 -4.10
N LYS A 411 -0.19 -15.25 -3.05
CA LYS A 411 -0.35 -14.81 -1.67
C LYS A 411 0.92 -14.09 -1.21
N PRO A 412 0.86 -12.83 -0.72
CA PRO A 412 2.03 -12.17 -0.19
C PRO A 412 2.62 -12.94 0.99
N GLU A 413 3.91 -13.24 0.94
CA GLU A 413 4.56 -14.03 1.96
C GLU A 413 4.70 -13.27 3.28
N SER A 414 4.81 -14.02 4.39
CA SER A 414 5.04 -13.44 5.72
C SER A 414 6.42 -12.77 5.82
N PHE A 415 6.63 -11.93 6.84
CA PHE A 415 7.97 -11.42 7.17
C PHE A 415 8.88 -12.46 7.83
N PHE A 416 8.38 -13.66 8.11
CA PHE A 416 9.18 -14.77 8.58
C PHE A 416 9.03 -16.03 7.73
N LYS A 417 10.06 -16.86 7.74
CA LYS A 417 9.93 -18.32 7.56
C LYS A 417 10.00 -18.99 8.93
N SER A 418 9.14 -19.98 9.15
CA SER A 418 9.11 -20.73 10.40
C SER A 418 9.90 -22.02 10.24
N HIS A 419 10.70 -22.34 11.24
CA HIS A 419 11.48 -23.56 11.33
C HIS A 419 11.27 -24.20 12.71
N THR A 420 11.52 -25.50 12.82
CA THR A 420 11.54 -26.21 14.10
C THR A 420 12.93 -26.74 14.37
N VAL A 421 13.55 -26.29 15.46
CA VAL A 421 14.90 -26.71 15.86
C VAL A 421 14.86 -27.11 17.32
N ASN A 422 15.21 -28.37 17.62
CA ASN A 422 15.17 -28.95 18.98
C ASN A 422 13.83 -28.76 19.71
N GLY A 423 12.72 -28.73 18.95
CA GLY A 423 11.38 -28.50 19.48
C GLY A 423 10.98 -27.02 19.60
N ASN A 424 11.93 -26.08 19.58
CA ASN A 424 11.63 -24.65 19.53
C ASN A 424 11.19 -24.24 18.12
N THR A 425 10.26 -23.28 18.07
CA THR A 425 9.98 -22.53 16.84
C THR A 425 11.06 -21.48 16.63
N VAL A 426 11.64 -21.42 15.43
CA VAL A 426 12.61 -20.40 15.01
C VAL A 426 12.00 -19.60 13.87
N LEU A 427 11.94 -18.28 14.03
CA LEU A 427 11.48 -17.37 12.99
C LEU A 427 12.68 -16.74 12.29
N GLU A 428 12.79 -16.98 10.98
CA GLU A 428 13.79 -16.37 10.11
C GLU A 428 13.23 -15.11 9.48
N PHE A 429 13.76 -13.95 9.86
CA PHE A 429 13.40 -12.66 9.27
C PHE A 429 14.39 -12.21 8.19
N ARG A 430 15.61 -12.77 8.19
CA ARG A 430 16.73 -12.40 7.31
C ARG A 430 16.30 -12.28 5.84
N ASN A 431 16.66 -11.17 5.20
CA ASN A 431 16.42 -10.86 3.79
C ASN A 431 14.94 -10.78 3.36
N ARG A 432 13.98 -10.70 4.29
CA ARG A 432 12.54 -10.62 3.98
C ARG A 432 11.99 -9.19 3.94
N MET A 433 12.71 -8.23 4.51
CA MET A 433 12.27 -6.84 4.64
C MET A 433 13.35 -5.87 4.16
N ILE A 434 12.98 -4.61 3.96
CA ILE A 434 13.96 -3.53 3.75
C ILE A 434 14.90 -3.38 4.96
N SER A 435 16.14 -2.93 4.73
CA SER A 435 17.21 -2.92 5.75
C SER A 435 16.84 -2.15 7.02
N ASP A 436 16.04 -1.09 6.88
CA ASP A 436 15.64 -0.21 8.00
C ASP A 436 14.70 -0.90 9.00
N MET A 437 14.18 -2.08 8.65
CA MET A 437 13.38 -2.91 9.55
C MET A 437 14.21 -3.78 10.50
N TYR A 438 15.53 -3.79 10.35
CA TYR A 438 16.42 -4.59 11.19
C TYR A 438 17.16 -3.74 12.23
N ARG A 439 17.36 -4.33 13.41
CA ARG A 439 18.30 -3.87 14.45
C ARG A 439 19.46 -4.85 14.53
N VAL A 440 20.53 -4.42 15.21
CA VAL A 440 21.62 -5.30 15.57
C VAL A 440 21.14 -6.36 16.57
N ARG A 441 21.68 -7.57 16.44
CA ARG A 441 21.51 -8.68 17.39
C ARG A 441 21.89 -8.27 18.81
N THR A 442 21.21 -8.83 19.81
CA THR A 442 21.62 -8.72 21.22
C THR A 442 21.36 -10.03 21.98
N ASP A 443 22.22 -10.31 22.97
CA ASP A 443 21.97 -11.31 24.00
C ASP A 443 21.47 -10.69 25.32
N ASP A 444 21.65 -9.39 25.49
CA ASP A 444 21.20 -8.67 26.67
C ASP A 444 19.76 -8.16 26.48
N PRO A 445 19.00 -7.91 27.57
CA PRO A 445 17.69 -7.29 27.52
C PRO A 445 17.67 -6.04 26.65
N LEU A 446 16.56 -5.84 25.92
CA LEU A 446 16.39 -4.61 25.15
C LEU A 446 16.24 -3.42 26.09
N ASN A 447 16.90 -2.30 25.76
CA ASN A 447 16.73 -1.04 26.46
C ASN A 447 15.26 -0.60 26.50
N GLU A 448 14.90 0.30 27.42
CA GLU A 448 13.58 0.94 27.41
C GLU A 448 13.33 1.62 26.06
N HIS A 449 12.17 1.36 25.47
CA HIS A 449 11.82 1.82 24.14
C HIS A 449 10.30 1.73 23.92
N ASP A 450 9.80 2.52 22.99
CA ASP A 450 8.40 2.48 22.53
C ASP A 450 8.25 1.84 21.15
N GLU A 451 7.01 1.78 20.66
CA GLU A 451 6.68 1.14 19.39
C GLU A 451 7.34 1.80 18.17
N ASP A 452 7.80 3.06 18.27
CA ASP A 452 8.38 3.88 17.22
C ASP A 452 9.93 3.96 17.29
N ASP A 453 10.54 3.39 18.33
CA ASP A 453 11.98 3.31 18.53
C ASP A 453 12.69 2.16 17.77
N PRO A 454 14.00 2.29 17.46
CA PRO A 454 14.77 1.25 16.77
C PRO A 454 14.87 -0.09 17.50
N ALA A 455 14.76 -0.11 18.83
CA ALA A 455 14.78 -1.36 19.60
C ALA A 455 13.55 -2.24 19.34
N ASN A 456 12.45 -1.67 18.83
CA ASN A 456 11.28 -2.42 18.38
C ASN A 456 11.44 -3.04 16.98
N ARG A 457 12.62 -2.99 16.35
CA ARG A 457 12.89 -3.61 15.03
C ARG A 457 13.24 -5.10 15.17
N PHE A 458 13.30 -5.81 14.05
CA PHE A 458 13.63 -7.23 14.01
C PHE A 458 15.15 -7.46 14.06
N SER A 459 15.60 -8.56 14.65
CA SER A 459 16.92 -9.13 14.33
C SER A 459 16.83 -10.00 13.07
N ASP A 460 17.91 -10.67 12.67
CA ASP A 460 17.88 -11.63 11.55
C ASP A 460 16.92 -12.82 11.79
N GLY A 461 16.62 -13.11 13.05
CA GLY A 461 15.72 -14.17 13.45
C GLY A 461 15.71 -14.36 14.96
N ILE A 462 14.67 -15.04 15.45
CA ILE A 462 14.51 -15.36 16.87
C ILE A 462 14.21 -16.83 17.09
N ILE A 463 14.69 -17.37 18.20
CA ILE A 463 14.29 -18.67 18.74
C ILE A 463 13.26 -18.39 19.85
N ILE A 464 12.10 -19.04 19.78
CA ILE A 464 10.99 -18.86 20.71
C ILE A 464 11.04 -19.94 21.78
N ALA A 465 10.92 -19.54 23.06
CA ALA A 465 10.85 -20.46 24.18
C ALA A 465 9.65 -21.43 24.07
N LEU A 466 9.81 -22.65 24.55
CA LEU A 466 8.79 -23.70 24.52
C LEU A 466 7.57 -23.34 25.37
N ASN A 467 7.75 -22.55 26.43
CA ASN A 467 6.68 -22.17 27.35
C ASN A 467 6.78 -20.71 27.80
N ASN A 468 5.65 -20.14 28.26
CA ASN A 468 5.70 -18.87 28.99
C ASN A 468 6.30 -19.10 30.37
N ILE A 469 7.06 -18.11 30.86
CA ILE A 469 7.33 -17.97 32.28
C ILE A 469 6.01 -17.59 32.97
N LYS A 470 5.60 -18.40 33.94
CA LYS A 470 4.38 -18.21 34.73
C LYS A 470 4.63 -17.89 36.21
N ASN A 471 5.86 -18.06 36.69
CA ASN A 471 6.20 -17.71 38.06
C ASN A 471 6.15 -16.18 38.22
N GLY A 472 5.26 -15.69 39.08
CA GLY A 472 5.22 -14.28 39.47
C GLY A 472 4.45 -13.32 38.56
N SER A 473 3.59 -13.81 37.64
CA SER A 473 2.55 -13.04 36.91
C SER A 473 2.83 -11.52 36.78
N TYR A 474 3.45 -11.12 35.68
CA TYR A 474 4.00 -9.77 35.44
C TYR A 474 2.97 -8.82 34.84
N ASN A 475 3.12 -7.51 35.02
CA ASN A 475 2.32 -6.51 34.31
C ASN A 475 3.18 -5.64 33.38
N ALA A 476 2.55 -4.99 32.40
CA ALA A 476 3.26 -4.15 31.44
C ALA A 476 4.16 -3.07 32.08
N PRO A 477 3.75 -2.34 33.14
CA PRO A 477 4.63 -1.39 33.81
C PRO A 477 5.94 -1.98 34.35
N GLN A 478 5.91 -3.17 34.97
CA GLN A 478 7.10 -3.85 35.47
C GLN A 478 8.05 -4.26 34.34
N ILE A 479 7.51 -4.83 33.27
CA ILE A 479 8.32 -5.24 32.11
C ILE A 479 8.96 -4.04 31.40
N ASN A 480 8.27 -2.89 31.39
CA ASN A 480 8.68 -1.71 30.65
C ASN A 480 9.41 -0.65 31.49
N GLY A 481 9.41 -0.76 32.83
CA GLY A 481 10.03 0.25 33.72
C GLY A 481 9.28 1.58 33.78
N ILE A 482 7.95 1.57 33.62
CA ILE A 482 7.17 2.81 33.43
C ILE A 482 6.63 3.34 34.75
N THR A 483 6.66 4.66 34.91
CA THR A 483 5.91 5.35 35.96
C THR A 483 4.44 5.45 35.61
N TYR A 484 3.56 4.92 36.47
CA TYR A 484 2.11 4.97 36.28
C TYR A 484 1.42 5.47 37.55
N SER A 485 0.24 6.06 37.39
CA SER A 485 -0.64 6.40 38.50
C SER A 485 -1.78 5.40 38.59
N TRP A 486 -2.17 5.00 39.80
CA TRP A 486 -3.30 4.13 40.07
C TRP A 486 -3.92 4.46 41.43
N LYS A 487 -5.24 4.68 41.48
CA LYS A 487 -5.98 5.01 42.73
C LYS A 487 -5.35 6.15 43.56
N GLY A 488 -4.96 7.23 42.91
CA GLY A 488 -4.33 8.39 43.52
C GLY A 488 -2.85 8.22 43.87
N SER A 489 -2.29 7.01 43.76
CA SER A 489 -0.88 6.72 44.02
C SER A 489 -0.09 6.72 42.72
N THR A 490 1.11 7.30 42.72
CA THR A 490 2.06 7.16 41.61
C THR A 490 3.10 6.12 41.98
N THR A 491 3.31 5.15 41.09
CA THR A 491 4.28 4.07 41.25
C THR A 491 5.31 4.18 40.14
N ASN A 492 6.59 4.18 40.52
CA ASN A 492 7.70 4.06 39.60
C ASN A 492 8.06 2.58 39.49
N ALA A 493 7.58 1.90 38.46
CA ALA A 493 7.93 0.50 38.26
C ALA A 493 9.40 0.38 37.87
N ILE A 494 10.13 -0.53 38.50
CA ILE A 494 11.50 -0.88 38.10
C ILE A 494 11.40 -1.87 36.97
N LYS A 495 12.14 -1.64 35.88
CA LYS A 495 12.19 -2.55 34.75
C LYS A 495 12.69 -3.93 35.18
N GLU A 496 11.94 -4.96 34.80
CA GLU A 496 12.27 -6.35 35.03
C GLU A 496 12.26 -7.11 33.69
N ASP A 497 13.32 -7.89 33.43
CA ASP A 497 13.34 -8.86 32.34
C ASP A 497 13.35 -10.27 32.96
N PRO A 498 12.17 -10.91 33.15
CA PRO A 498 12.10 -12.21 33.79
C PRO A 498 12.74 -13.34 32.97
N CYS A 499 13.11 -13.07 31.72
CA CYS A 499 13.76 -14.06 30.86
C CYS A 499 15.26 -14.18 31.15
N THR A 500 15.89 -13.29 31.92
CA THR A 500 17.33 -13.38 32.20
C THR A 500 17.71 -14.63 33.00
N ASP A 501 16.81 -15.12 33.84
CA ASP A 501 17.00 -16.34 34.66
C ASP A 501 16.41 -17.59 34.01
N TYR A 502 15.78 -17.44 32.84
CA TYR A 502 15.18 -18.53 32.09
C TYR A 502 16.24 -19.34 31.34
N HIS A 503 16.03 -20.66 31.29
CA HIS A 503 16.86 -21.59 30.54
C HIS A 503 16.02 -22.79 30.09
N GLU A 504 16.46 -23.44 29.03
CA GLU A 504 15.90 -24.70 28.53
C GLU A 504 16.98 -25.80 28.52
N ASP A 505 16.55 -27.04 28.74
CA ASP A 505 17.45 -28.19 28.72
C ASP A 505 18.18 -28.29 27.38
N GLY A 506 19.51 -28.29 27.43
CA GLY A 506 20.35 -28.38 26.23
C GLY A 506 20.49 -27.07 25.45
N ASP A 507 20.06 -25.93 25.99
CA ASP A 507 20.24 -24.63 25.33
C ASP A 507 21.67 -24.08 25.34
N GLY A 508 22.56 -24.72 26.11
CA GLY A 508 23.98 -24.41 26.20
C GLY A 508 24.30 -23.18 27.07
N GLY A 509 23.40 -22.80 27.99
CA GLY A 509 23.55 -21.57 28.77
C GLY A 509 23.16 -20.33 27.97
N ALA A 510 22.14 -20.48 27.12
CA ALA A 510 21.66 -19.41 26.29
C ALA A 510 21.11 -18.24 27.14
N LYS A 511 21.32 -17.01 26.67
CA LYS A 511 20.65 -15.86 27.25
C LYS A 511 19.32 -15.62 26.55
N TRP A 512 18.28 -15.45 27.36
CA TRP A 512 16.92 -15.17 26.92
C TRP A 512 16.51 -13.76 27.35
N ARG A 513 15.59 -13.16 26.61
CA ARG A 513 15.07 -11.82 26.87
C ARG A 513 13.57 -11.75 26.56
N VAL A 514 12.91 -10.73 27.08
CA VAL A 514 11.53 -10.40 26.67
C VAL A 514 11.54 -9.97 25.19
N PRO A 515 10.58 -10.44 24.35
CA PRO A 515 10.45 -9.96 22.98
C PRO A 515 10.04 -8.47 22.93
N ASN A 516 10.32 -7.79 21.83
CA ASN A 516 9.69 -6.50 21.53
C ASN A 516 8.29 -6.70 20.89
N LEU A 517 7.54 -5.63 20.64
CA LEU A 517 6.20 -5.70 20.04
C LEU A 517 6.23 -6.34 18.65
N ASN A 518 7.19 -5.98 17.81
CA ASN A 518 7.27 -6.51 16.45
C ASN A 518 7.47 -8.03 16.45
N GLU A 519 8.37 -8.52 17.31
CA GLU A 519 8.59 -9.94 17.57
C GLU A 519 7.34 -10.60 18.15
N LEU A 520 6.67 -9.97 19.14
CA LEU A 520 5.45 -10.50 19.77
C LEU A 520 4.31 -10.72 18.77
N VAL A 521 4.11 -9.79 17.82
CA VAL A 521 3.11 -9.93 16.75
C VAL A 521 3.44 -11.12 15.86
N MET A 522 4.71 -11.33 15.52
CA MET A 522 5.14 -12.46 14.69
C MET A 522 5.02 -13.79 15.44
N ILE A 523 5.38 -13.84 16.73
CA ILE A 523 5.17 -15.02 17.59
C ILE A 523 3.70 -15.37 17.65
N ARG A 524 2.81 -14.39 17.86
CA ARG A 524 1.37 -14.63 17.91
C ARG A 524 0.83 -15.21 16.61
N ARG A 525 1.37 -14.76 15.45
CA ARG A 525 0.98 -15.25 14.12
C ARG A 525 1.66 -16.56 13.73
N SER A 526 2.77 -16.94 14.35
CA SER A 526 3.49 -18.19 14.05
C SER A 526 3.03 -19.38 14.89
N LEU A 527 2.55 -19.14 16.11
CA LEU A 527 2.15 -20.19 17.04
C LEU A 527 0.66 -20.51 16.94
N ASP A 528 0.34 -21.79 16.81
CA ASP A 528 -1.03 -22.30 16.88
C ASP A 528 -1.48 -22.48 18.33
N VAL A 529 -1.66 -21.35 19.01
CA VAL A 529 -2.18 -21.29 20.38
C VAL A 529 -3.41 -20.39 20.44
N ALA A 530 -4.44 -20.84 21.17
CA ALA A 530 -5.68 -20.10 21.33
C ALA A 530 -5.49 -18.80 22.12
N ASP A 531 -4.64 -18.84 23.15
CA ASP A 531 -4.26 -17.70 23.96
C ASP A 531 -2.77 -17.80 24.29
N LEU A 532 -1.98 -16.84 23.76
CA LEU A 532 -0.55 -16.79 24.04
C LEU A 532 -0.24 -16.24 25.43
N ASN A 533 -1.11 -15.40 26.01
CA ASN A 533 -0.94 -14.71 27.28
C ASN A 533 0.52 -14.26 27.58
N SER A 534 1.08 -13.41 26.72
CA SER A 534 2.48 -12.96 26.82
C SER A 534 2.64 -11.44 26.65
N LEU A 535 3.38 -10.82 27.57
CA LEU A 535 3.84 -9.43 27.45
C LEU A 535 5.04 -9.31 26.49
N CYS A 536 5.33 -8.06 26.10
CA CYS A 536 6.56 -7.64 25.45
C CYS A 536 7.19 -6.43 26.18
N CYS A 537 8.46 -6.14 25.88
CA CYS A 537 9.22 -5.05 26.48
C CYS A 537 9.12 -3.70 25.75
N THR A 538 8.04 -3.53 24.97
CA THR A 538 7.74 -2.29 24.25
C THR A 538 6.62 -1.56 24.98
N GLN A 539 6.85 -0.29 25.30
CA GLN A 539 5.81 0.58 25.85
C GLN A 539 4.99 1.23 24.74
N PHE A 540 3.78 1.67 25.06
CA PHE A 540 3.07 2.61 24.20
C PHE A 540 3.60 4.02 24.43
N SER A 541 3.99 4.71 23.36
CA SER A 541 4.63 6.04 23.38
C SER A 541 3.89 7.11 24.19
N ASN A 542 2.57 6.96 24.37
CA ASN A 542 1.79 7.79 25.31
C ASN A 542 1.27 6.97 26.50
N SER A 543 2.10 6.86 27.53
CA SER A 543 1.80 6.14 28.78
C SER A 543 0.60 6.67 29.57
N LYS A 544 0.06 7.85 29.23
CA LYS A 544 -1.21 8.37 29.80
C LYS A 544 -2.45 7.68 29.22
N VAL A 545 -2.30 6.96 28.11
CA VAL A 545 -3.39 6.32 27.36
C VAL A 545 -3.32 4.80 27.47
N ARG A 546 -2.13 4.22 27.33
CA ARG A 546 -1.86 2.77 27.42
C ARG A 546 -0.45 2.53 27.97
N LEU A 547 -0.21 1.38 28.61
CA LEU A 547 1.04 1.12 29.34
C LEU A 547 1.99 0.12 28.65
N GLY A 548 1.52 -0.63 27.65
CA GLY A 548 2.32 -1.62 26.95
C GLY A 548 1.45 -2.59 26.19
N PHE A 549 2.00 -3.71 25.72
CA PHE A 549 1.29 -4.65 24.86
C PHE A 549 1.35 -6.09 25.36
N VAL A 550 0.26 -6.80 25.12
CA VAL A 550 0.09 -8.20 25.45
C VAL A 550 -0.49 -8.96 24.26
N ALA A 551 0.04 -10.15 24.02
CA ALA A 551 -0.55 -11.10 23.09
C ALA A 551 -1.41 -12.11 23.86
N THR A 552 -2.69 -12.16 23.53
CA THR A 552 -3.63 -13.20 23.95
C THR A 552 -4.13 -13.97 22.72
N SER A 553 -5.42 -13.90 22.39
CA SER A 553 -5.98 -14.39 21.14
C SER A 553 -5.64 -13.48 19.94
N ASN A 554 -5.32 -12.20 20.22
CA ASN A 554 -4.74 -11.20 19.33
C ASN A 554 -3.62 -10.45 20.08
N VAL A 555 -2.99 -9.42 19.50
CA VAL A 555 -2.14 -8.49 20.27
C VAL A 555 -2.99 -7.29 20.65
N ASN A 556 -2.95 -6.83 21.90
CA ASN A 556 -3.66 -5.64 22.36
C ASN A 556 -2.73 -4.75 23.18
N CYS A 557 -3.10 -3.48 23.28
CA CYS A 557 -2.45 -2.54 24.18
C CYS A 557 -3.16 -2.49 25.56
N GLU A 558 -2.42 -2.71 26.65
CA GLU A 558 -2.93 -2.75 28.02
C GLU A 558 -3.19 -1.37 28.64
N VAL A 559 -4.18 -1.33 29.55
CA VAL A 559 -4.52 -0.14 30.35
C VAL A 559 -4.10 -0.34 31.79
N GLY A 560 -3.44 0.66 32.37
CA GLY A 560 -3.54 0.96 33.81
C GLY A 560 -3.98 2.41 33.96
N GLY A 561 -5.06 2.65 34.70
CA GLY A 561 -5.86 3.87 34.58
C GLY A 561 -5.30 5.14 35.24
N TYR A 562 -5.59 6.30 34.63
CA TYR A 562 -5.46 7.62 35.24
C TYR A 562 -6.75 7.99 36.03
N ASN A 563 -6.56 8.58 37.21
CA ASN A 563 -7.60 8.91 38.19
C ASN A 563 -8.59 9.99 37.71
N ASP A 564 -9.68 9.61 37.06
CA ASP A 564 -10.92 10.37 37.17
C ASP A 564 -12.09 9.41 37.40
N ALA A 565 -13.02 9.86 38.24
CA ALA A 565 -13.98 9.13 39.07
C ALA A 565 -14.93 8.09 38.40
N GLY A 566 -14.70 7.65 37.17
CA GLY A 566 -15.61 6.77 36.43
C GLY A 566 -15.02 5.56 35.70
N TYR A 567 -13.70 5.32 35.66
CA TYR A 567 -13.14 4.24 34.83
C TYR A 567 -12.14 3.36 35.59
N TRP A 568 -12.52 2.09 35.80
CA TRP A 568 -11.72 1.05 36.43
C TRP A 568 -11.28 0.03 35.38
N ASP A 569 -9.99 0.02 35.00
CA ASP A 569 -9.38 -1.17 34.41
C ASP A 569 -8.23 -1.63 35.31
N TRP A 570 -8.22 -2.94 35.59
CA TRP A 570 -7.27 -3.62 36.47
C TRP A 570 -5.92 -3.77 35.77
N LEU A 571 -4.82 -3.57 36.51
CA LEU A 571 -3.48 -3.94 36.06
C LEU A 571 -3.43 -5.47 35.99
N ALA A 572 -3.60 -5.98 34.78
CA ALA A 572 -3.63 -7.40 34.56
C ALA A 572 -2.23 -8.01 34.63
N SER A 573 -2.19 -9.24 35.13
CA SER A 573 -0.96 -9.98 35.23
C SER A 573 -0.92 -11.09 34.19
N HIS A 574 0.19 -11.16 33.47
CA HIS A 574 0.38 -11.97 32.27
C HIS A 574 1.69 -12.76 32.36
N GLY A 575 1.83 -13.76 31.49
CA GLY A 575 3.08 -14.48 31.33
C GLY A 575 4.06 -13.73 30.41
N VAL A 576 5.24 -14.31 30.21
CA VAL A 576 6.20 -13.86 29.20
C VAL A 576 6.71 -15.06 28.40
N ARG A 577 6.56 -15.04 27.08
CA ARG A 577 7.15 -15.97 26.13
C ARG A 577 8.52 -15.44 25.72
N CYS A 578 9.56 -15.96 26.34
CA CYS A 578 10.93 -15.50 26.10
C CYS A 578 11.41 -15.81 24.69
N VAL A 579 12.35 -15.00 24.22
CA VAL A 579 13.03 -15.19 22.94
C VAL A 579 14.53 -14.99 23.11
N ARG A 580 15.28 -15.49 22.14
CA ARG A 580 16.69 -15.10 21.94
C ARG A 580 16.94 -14.87 20.46
N ASP A 581 17.77 -13.87 20.16
CA ASP A 581 18.21 -13.65 18.78
C ASP A 581 19.05 -14.83 18.31
N VAL A 582 18.84 -15.26 17.06
CA VAL A 582 19.72 -16.27 16.46
C VAL A 582 21.17 -15.79 16.47
N PRO A 583 22.16 -16.64 16.76
CA PRO A 583 23.58 -16.28 16.76
C PRO A 583 24.05 -15.62 15.44
N ASP A 584 25.13 -14.84 15.50
CA ASP A 584 25.78 -14.35 14.28
C ASP A 584 26.25 -15.53 13.42
N GLY A 585 26.01 -15.44 12.12
CA GLY A 585 26.29 -16.54 11.20
C GLY A 585 25.37 -17.76 11.34
N TYR A 586 24.28 -17.66 12.11
CA TYR A 586 23.30 -18.74 12.22
C TYR A 586 22.82 -19.19 10.84
N THR A 587 22.95 -20.49 10.60
CA THR A 587 22.49 -21.13 9.38
C THR A 587 21.08 -21.64 9.63
N PHE A 588 20.10 -20.99 9.01
CA PHE A 588 18.72 -21.46 9.07
C PHE A 588 18.59 -22.80 8.34
N PRO A 589 17.74 -23.72 8.84
CA PRO A 589 17.44 -24.95 8.14
C PRO A 589 16.99 -24.65 6.70
N THR A 590 17.58 -25.35 5.74
CA THR A 590 17.04 -25.42 4.38
C THR A 590 15.95 -26.47 4.41
N ASN A 591 14.69 -26.04 4.45
CA ASN A 591 13.55 -26.94 4.27
C ASN A 591 13.55 -27.55 2.86
#